data_AF-A0AA38HI43-F1
#
_entry.id   AF-A0AA38HI43-F1
#
_cell.length_a   1.000
_cell.length_b   1.000
_cell.length_c   1.000
_cell.angle_alpha   90.00
_cell.angle_beta   90.00
_cell.angle_gamma   90.00
#
_symmetry.space_group_name_H-M   'P 1'
#
loop_
_entity.id
_entity.type
_entity.pdbx_description
1 polymer ?
#
loop_
_entity_poly.entity_id
_entity_poly.type
_entity_poly.pdbx_seq_one_letter_code
_entity_poly.pdbx_strand_id
1 'polypeptide(L)'
;MDKVTEDQIDAMVAEYKKEYDFNAQQNEETFFNNQVRYQAKIEIALEKFLSANNYHAFTSNFEDLHNLEQLPGLACQHLMSKGYGFAGEGD
;
A
#
# COMPACT_ATOMS: atom_id res chain seq x y z
N MET A 1 -7.93 -7.50 -2.05
CA MET A 1 -6.58 -8.05 -1.88
C MET A 1 -6.31 -9.26 -2.78
N ASP A 2 -7.19 -10.26 -2.84
CA ASP A 2 -6.89 -11.56 -3.49
C ASP A 2 -6.80 -11.54 -5.03
N LYS A 3 -7.26 -10.45 -5.66
CA LYS A 3 -7.22 -10.26 -7.11
C LYS A 3 -5.97 -9.52 -7.61
N VAL A 4 -5.03 -9.20 -6.71
CA VAL A 4 -3.74 -8.59 -7.06
C VAL A 4 -2.75 -9.71 -7.38
N THR A 5 -2.13 -9.66 -8.56
CA THR A 5 -1.18 -10.69 -9.01
C THR A 5 0.23 -10.40 -8.55
N GLU A 6 1.08 -11.42 -8.46
CA GLU A 6 2.50 -11.25 -8.12
C GLU A 6 3.23 -10.31 -9.09
N ASP A 7 2.97 -10.41 -10.41
CA ASP A 7 3.55 -9.50 -11.41
C ASP A 7 3.20 -8.03 -11.15
N GLN A 8 1.99 -7.74 -10.63
CA GLN A 8 1.58 -6.38 -10.27
C GLN A 8 2.31 -5.89 -9.03
N ILE A 9 2.50 -6.76 -8.05
CA ILE A 9 3.28 -6.46 -6.84
C ILE A 9 4.75 -6.20 -7.23
N ASP A 10 5.34 -7.05 -8.06
CA ASP A 10 6.71 -6.91 -8.56
C ASP A 10 6.92 -5.58 -9.30
N ALA A 11 5.97 -5.21 -10.16
CA ALA A 11 6.01 -3.94 -10.88
C ALA A 11 5.94 -2.74 -9.94
N MET A 12 5.03 -2.75 -8.95
CA MET A 12 4.90 -1.67 -7.97
C MET A 12 6.14 -1.55 -7.08
N VAL A 13 6.72 -2.68 -6.62
CA VAL A 13 7.96 -2.65 -5.85
C VAL A 13 9.14 -2.14 -6.69
N ALA A 14 9.16 -2.44 -7.99
CA ALA A 14 10.16 -1.88 -8.90
C ALA A 14 10.00 -0.36 -9.11
N GLU A 15 8.77 0.17 -9.05
CA GLU A 15 8.49 1.61 -9.04
C GLU A 15 9.02 2.26 -7.76
N TYR A 16 8.67 1.71 -6.60
CA TYR A 16 9.21 2.19 -5.32
C TYR A 16 10.74 2.24 -5.30
N LYS A 17 11.42 1.22 -5.84
CA LYS A 17 12.90 1.18 -5.89
C LYS A 17 13.52 2.22 -6.81
N LYS A 18 12.74 2.83 -7.73
CA LYS A 18 13.22 3.94 -8.57
C LYS A 18 13.07 5.28 -7.86
N GLU A 19 12.06 5.41 -7.00
CA GLU A 19 11.71 6.66 -6.33
C GLU A 19 12.35 6.81 -4.94
N TYR A 20 12.61 5.69 -4.26
CA TYR A 20 13.00 5.67 -2.86
C TYR A 20 14.22 4.79 -2.60
N ASP A 21 15.00 5.19 -1.59
CA ASP A 21 16.06 4.37 -1.02
C ASP A 21 15.46 3.29 -0.11
N PHE A 22 15.72 2.03 -0.42
CA PHE A 22 15.28 0.91 0.41
C PHE A 22 16.28 0.67 1.54
N ASN A 23 15.81 0.77 2.78
CA ASN A 23 16.64 0.55 3.97
C ASN A 23 15.99 -0.49 4.89
N ALA A 24 16.51 -1.72 4.86
CA ALA A 24 16.07 -2.79 5.75
C ALA A 24 16.45 -2.55 7.22
N GLN A 25 17.34 -1.60 7.50
CA GLN A 25 17.93 -1.31 8.80
C GLN A 25 18.52 -2.58 9.44
N GLN A 26 17.98 -3.02 10.57
CA GLN A 26 18.42 -4.21 11.30
C GLN A 26 17.57 -5.46 10.94
N ASN A 27 16.60 -5.34 10.04
CA ASN A 27 15.77 -6.46 9.62
C ASN A 27 16.51 -7.33 8.59
N GLU A 28 16.15 -8.61 8.53
CA GLU A 28 16.52 -9.43 7.38
C GLU A 28 15.89 -8.87 6.09
N GLU A 29 16.66 -8.84 5.01
CA GLU A 29 16.22 -8.29 3.72
C GLU A 29 14.96 -8.99 3.20
N THR A 30 14.88 -10.31 3.35
CA THR A 30 13.69 -11.09 2.93
C THR A 30 12.45 -10.67 3.70
N PHE A 31 12.57 -10.50 5.03
CA PHE A 31 11.47 -10.04 5.85
C PHE A 31 11.03 -8.63 5.45
N PHE A 32 11.98 -7.70 5.35
CA PHE A 32 11.72 -6.32 4.94
C PHE A 32 11.03 -6.25 3.57
N ASN A 33 11.57 -6.96 2.57
CA ASN A 33 11.01 -7.00 1.23
C ASN A 33 9.58 -7.57 1.25
N ASN A 34 9.29 -8.59 2.06
CA ASN A 34 7.93 -9.13 2.18
C ASN A 34 6.96 -8.11 2.79
N GLN A 35 7.39 -7.30 3.77
CA GLN A 35 6.54 -6.22 4.31
C GLN A 35 6.24 -5.15 3.25
N VAL A 36 7.25 -4.76 2.45
CA VAL A 36 7.07 -3.79 1.35
C VAL A 36 6.13 -4.35 0.28
N ARG A 37 6.29 -5.63 -0.09
CA ARG A 37 5.38 -6.32 -1.03
C ARG A 37 3.94 -6.33 -0.54
N TYR A 38 3.72 -6.51 0.77
CA TYR A 38 2.38 -6.48 1.34
C TYR A 38 1.75 -5.09 1.24
N GLN A 39 2.52 -4.02 1.53
CA GLN A 39 2.05 -2.64 1.30
C GLN A 39 1.74 -2.36 -0.17
N ALA A 40 2.58 -2.82 -1.11
CA ALA A 40 2.30 -2.71 -2.53
C ALA A 40 0.98 -3.42 -2.91
N LYS A 41 0.71 -4.60 -2.33
CA LYS A 41 -0.55 -5.32 -2.53
C LYS A 41 -1.76 -4.53 -2.01
N ILE A 42 -1.64 -3.90 -0.84
CA ILE A 42 -2.68 -3.00 -0.28
C ILE A 42 -2.92 -1.86 -1.25
N GLU A 43 -1.87 -1.16 -1.67
CA GLU A 43 -1.98 0.01 -2.54
C GLU A 43 -2.71 -0.33 -3.85
N ILE A 44 -2.26 -1.38 -4.55
CA ILE A 44 -2.85 -1.79 -5.83
C ILE A 44 -4.32 -2.16 -5.66
N ALA A 45 -4.66 -2.86 -4.57
CA ALA A 45 -6.05 -3.23 -4.30
C ALA A 45 -6.91 -2.00 -4.03
N LEU A 46 -6.39 -1.05 -3.25
CA LEU A 46 -7.09 0.17 -2.86
C LEU A 46 -7.25 1.11 -4.07
N GLU A 47 -6.20 1.35 -4.84
CA GLU A 47 -6.22 2.17 -6.06
C GLU A 47 -7.23 1.63 -7.08
N LYS A 48 -7.26 0.32 -7.31
CA LYS A 48 -8.26 -0.33 -8.18
C LYS A 48 -9.67 -0.13 -7.65
N PHE A 49 -9.89 -0.30 -6.35
CA PHE A 49 -11.20 -0.12 -5.74
C PHE A 49 -11.67 1.33 -5.86
N LEU A 50 -10.82 2.30 -5.52
CA LEU A 50 -11.13 3.72 -5.60
C LEU A 50 -11.44 4.13 -7.04
N SER A 51 -10.58 3.75 -7.98
CA SER A 51 -10.72 4.08 -9.41
C SER A 51 -11.97 3.47 -10.03
N ALA A 52 -12.27 2.20 -9.73
CA ALA A 52 -13.45 1.51 -10.25
C ALA A 52 -14.77 2.14 -9.79
N ASN A 53 -14.76 2.85 -8.66
CA ASN A 53 -15.93 3.50 -8.07
C ASN A 53 -15.88 5.04 -8.16
N ASN A 54 -14.91 5.61 -8.87
CA ASN A 54 -14.71 7.04 -9.01
C ASN A 54 -14.62 7.78 -7.65
N TYR A 55 -13.92 7.19 -6.68
CA TYR A 55 -13.59 7.85 -5.42
C TYR A 55 -12.26 8.58 -5.51
N HIS A 56 -12.18 9.75 -4.88
CA HIS A 56 -11.00 10.63 -4.90
C HIS A 56 -10.39 10.84 -3.50
N ALA A 57 -10.99 10.27 -2.46
CA ALA A 57 -10.48 10.28 -1.10
C ALA A 57 -10.94 9.03 -0.35
N PHE A 58 -10.22 8.68 0.71
CA PHE A 58 -10.54 7.55 1.58
C PHE A 58 -10.04 7.78 3.01
N THR A 59 -10.57 7.01 3.94
CA THR A 59 -10.09 6.95 5.32
C THR A 59 -9.73 5.51 5.69
N SER A 60 -8.94 5.35 6.75
CA SER A 60 -8.69 4.04 7.37
C SER A 60 -9.06 4.08 8.85
N ASN A 61 -9.26 2.93 9.50
CA ASN A 61 -9.40 2.87 10.95
C ASN A 61 -8.56 1.69 11.48
N PHE A 62 -7.61 1.95 12.38
CA PHE A 62 -6.75 0.91 12.95
C PHE A 62 -7.51 -0.07 13.87
N GLU A 63 -8.70 0.31 14.35
CA GLU A 63 -9.55 -0.56 15.15
C GLU A 63 -10.25 -1.65 14.31
N ASP A 64 -10.31 -1.49 12.98
CA ASP A 64 -10.89 -2.45 12.05
C ASP A 64 -9.92 -2.81 10.91
N LEU A 65 -9.00 -3.73 11.22
CA LEU A 65 -8.05 -4.31 10.27
C LEU A 65 -8.33 -5.78 10.00
N HIS A 66 -9.59 -6.22 10.15
CA HIS A 66 -9.92 -7.62 9.95
C HIS A 66 -9.53 -8.09 8.53
N ASN A 67 -8.70 -9.13 8.46
CA ASN A 67 -8.12 -9.71 7.23
C ASN A 67 -7.02 -8.86 6.56
N LEU A 68 -6.53 -7.81 7.22
CA LEU A 68 -5.28 -7.14 6.86
C LEU A 68 -4.18 -7.53 7.84
N GLU A 69 -3.01 -7.90 7.31
CA GLU A 69 -1.82 -8.21 8.09
C GLU A 69 -1.14 -6.94 8.61
N GLN A 70 -1.43 -5.79 7.98
CA GLN A 70 -0.81 -4.50 8.28
C GLN A 70 -1.80 -3.35 8.08
N LEU A 71 -1.65 -2.30 8.90
CA LEU A 71 -2.25 -1.00 8.63
C LEU A 71 -1.68 -0.42 7.32
N PRO A 72 -2.50 0.14 6.42
CA PRO A 72 -2.02 0.86 5.24
C PRO A 72 -1.19 2.10 5.64
N GLY A 73 0.12 2.08 5.33
CA GLY A 73 1.05 3.16 5.65
C GLY A 73 1.66 3.74 4.38
N LEU A 74 2.66 3.03 3.83
CA LEU A 74 3.28 3.38 2.54
C LEU A 74 2.22 3.47 1.43
N ALA A 75 1.28 2.52 1.41
CA ALA A 75 0.18 2.52 0.45
C ALA A 75 -0.63 3.84 0.49
N CYS A 76 -0.93 4.36 1.68
CA CYS A 76 -1.63 5.64 1.82
C CYS A 76 -0.78 6.81 1.35
N GLN A 77 0.51 6.84 1.72
CA GLN A 77 1.42 7.92 1.35
C GLN A 77 1.62 8.01 -0.17
N HIS A 78 1.76 6.88 -0.85
CA HIS A 78 1.93 6.86 -2.29
C HIS A 78 0.61 7.17 -3.04
N LEU A 79 -0.55 6.78 -2.50
CA LEU A 79 -1.83 7.25 -3.03
C LEU A 79 -2.03 8.76 -2.84
N MET A 80 -1.60 9.31 -1.70
CA MET A 80 -1.59 10.76 -1.50
C MET A 80 -0.68 11.47 -2.51
N SER A 81 0.50 10.93 -2.83
CA SER A 81 1.38 11.51 -3.86
C SER A 81 0.77 11.47 -5.26
N LYS A 82 -0.10 10.48 -5.54
CA LYS A 82 -0.93 10.39 -6.76
C LYS A 82 -2.14 11.32 -6.75
N GLY A 83 -2.41 12.04 -5.65
CA GLY A 83 -3.47 13.05 -5.54
C GLY A 83 -4.76 12.59 -4.87
N TYR A 84 -4.79 11.40 -4.25
CA TYR A 84 -5.93 10.97 -3.43
C TYR A 84 -5.95 11.69 -2.08
N GLY A 85 -7.12 12.13 -1.63
CA GLY A 85 -7.30 12.60 -0.26
C GLY A 85 -7.23 11.43 0.73
N PHE A 86 -6.58 11.64 1.87
CA PHE A 86 -6.52 10.65 2.95
C PHE A 86 -6.60 11.32 4.31
N ALA A 87 -7.38 10.72 5.21
CA ALA A 87 -7.36 11.00 6.63
C ALA A 87 -7.41 9.70 7.43
N GLY A 88 -6.79 9.73 8.61
CA GLY A 88 -6.75 8.59 9.50
C GLY A 88 -8.07 8.43 10.28
N GLU A 89 -8.19 7.28 10.94
CA GLU A 89 -9.19 6.98 11.98
C GLU A 89 -10.67 7.28 11.64
N GLY A 90 -11.04 7.30 10.36
CA GLY A 90 -12.43 7.49 9.91
C GLY A 90 -12.91 8.94 9.76
N ASP A 91 -11.99 9.92 9.69
CA ASP A 91 -12.24 11.37 9.60
C ASP A 91 -12.69 11.86 8.21
#